data_AF-A0A1Y3D5U7-F1
#
_entry.id   AF-A0A1Y3D5U7-F1
#
_cell.length_a   1.000
_cell.length_b   1.000
_cell.length_c   1.000
_cell.angle_alpha   90.00
_cell.angle_beta   90.00
_cell.angle_gamma   90.00
#
_symmetry.space_group_name_H-M   'P 1'
#
loop_
_entity.id
_entity.type
_entity.pdbx_description
1 polymer ?
#
loop_
_entity_poly.entity_id
_entity_poly.type
_entity_poly.pdbx_seq_one_letter_code
_entity_poly.pdbx_strand_id
1 'polypeptide(L)'
;MKKLILLSILFSSGTWANTQYKATSECEFDYDGFKFCSKSNIVKYKKALTSQKPNFDSNYILLNIGTPKNIRYVAIDSKNGLVYPLSDEIIGFKDDNGGLTGKPPVINYSIDNANLCIKGSVMAYRNSYDNVKVCYSVQNNEHSKYKKEFIRADFPENIED
;
A
#
# COMPACT_ATOMS: atom_id res chain seq x y z
N MET A 1 21.64 54.36 12.79
CA MET A 1 21.71 53.20 11.87
C MET A 1 20.87 52.06 12.46
N LYS A 2 19.60 51.92 12.07
CA LYS A 2 18.74 50.79 12.47
C LYS A 2 18.56 49.89 11.25
N LYS A 3 19.18 48.71 11.26
CA LYS A 3 18.96 47.68 10.24
C LYS A 3 17.68 46.91 10.62
N LEU A 4 16.63 47.06 9.82
CA LEU A 4 15.49 46.15 9.87
C LEU A 4 15.89 44.83 9.19
N ILE A 5 15.88 43.74 9.96
CA ILE A 5 16.01 42.38 9.45
C ILE A 5 14.59 41.91 9.11
N LEU A 6 14.28 41.78 7.82
CA LEU A 6 13.06 41.10 7.36
C LEU A 6 13.26 39.59 7.53
N LEU A 7 12.53 39.00 8.47
CA LEU A 7 12.43 37.55 8.64
C LEU A 7 11.32 37.04 7.70
N SER A 8 11.70 36.53 6.54
CA SER A 8 10.78 35.89 5.60
C SER A 8 10.43 34.49 6.09
N ILE A 9 9.27 34.33 6.72
CA ILE A 9 8.71 33.03 7.09
C ILE A 9 8.14 32.39 5.83
N LEU A 10 8.87 31.43 5.26
CA LEU A 10 8.37 30.53 4.23
C LEU A 10 7.36 29.57 4.88
N PHE A 11 6.09 29.92 4.84
CA PHE A 11 5.02 28.96 5.07
C PHE A 11 4.97 28.02 3.88
N SER A 12 5.59 26.84 4.02
CA SER A 12 5.37 25.73 3.11
C SER A 12 3.90 25.28 3.28
N SER A 13 3.03 25.80 2.43
CA SER A 13 1.68 25.29 2.22
C SER A 13 1.79 23.88 1.65
N GLY A 14 1.95 22.90 2.54
CA GLY A 14 1.75 21.50 2.19
C GLY A 14 0.33 21.38 1.64
N THR A 15 0.21 21.16 0.34
CA THR A 15 -1.07 20.92 -0.33
C THR A 15 -1.70 19.69 0.29
N TRP A 16 -2.78 19.90 1.05
CA TRP A 16 -3.61 18.81 1.52
C TRP A 16 -4.20 18.11 0.30
N ALA A 17 -4.11 16.78 0.26
CA ALA A 17 -4.85 16.00 -0.72
C ALA A 17 -6.34 16.29 -0.49
N ASN A 18 -6.97 17.00 -1.42
CA ASN A 18 -8.40 17.30 -1.37
C ASN A 18 -9.10 16.61 -2.56
N THR A 19 -8.56 15.46 -2.93
CA THR A 19 -8.98 14.68 -4.08
C THR A 19 -10.08 13.71 -3.65
N GLN A 20 -11.16 13.66 -4.43
CA GLN A 20 -12.26 12.75 -4.15
C GLN A 20 -11.93 11.34 -4.63
N TYR A 21 -12.44 10.32 -3.93
CA TYR A 21 -12.39 8.93 -4.39
C TYR A 21 -13.01 8.82 -5.78
N LYS A 22 -12.26 8.27 -6.74
CA LYS A 22 -12.68 8.09 -8.12
C LYS A 22 -13.16 6.66 -8.38
N ALA A 23 -12.27 5.69 -8.16
CA ALA A 23 -12.54 4.27 -8.36
C ALA A 23 -11.45 3.41 -7.73
N THR A 24 -11.74 2.13 -7.53
CA THR A 24 -10.74 1.09 -7.28
C THR A 24 -10.46 0.36 -8.60
N SER A 25 -9.19 0.05 -8.88
CA SER A 25 -8.77 -0.59 -10.14
C SER A 25 -9.27 -2.02 -10.27
N GLU A 26 -9.29 -2.75 -9.16
CA GLU A 26 -9.81 -4.11 -9.04
C GLU A 26 -10.70 -4.19 -7.79
N CYS A 27 -11.85 -4.85 -7.88
CA CYS A 27 -12.76 -4.98 -6.75
C CYS A 27 -12.57 -6.29 -5.99
N GLU A 28 -12.05 -7.32 -6.66
CA GLU A 28 -11.85 -8.65 -6.12
C GLU A 28 -10.87 -9.43 -6.99
N PHE A 29 -9.93 -10.14 -6.37
CA PHE A 29 -9.06 -11.06 -7.07
C PHE A 29 -9.64 -12.48 -7.05
N ASP A 30 -9.25 -13.29 -8.04
CA ASP A 30 -9.71 -14.66 -8.17
C ASP A 30 -9.52 -15.46 -6.87
N TYR A 31 -10.59 -16.09 -6.41
CA TYR A 31 -10.63 -16.97 -5.23
C TYR A 31 -10.17 -16.35 -3.89
N ASP A 32 -10.07 -15.01 -3.81
CA ASP A 32 -9.63 -14.30 -2.61
C ASP A 32 -10.78 -14.03 -1.61
N GLY A 33 -12.01 -13.85 -2.12
CA GLY A 33 -13.21 -13.55 -1.32
C GLY A 33 -13.21 -12.17 -0.64
N PHE A 34 -12.08 -11.47 -0.60
CA PHE A 34 -11.95 -10.12 -0.07
C PHE A 34 -12.48 -9.08 -1.06
N LYS A 35 -13.45 -8.26 -0.62
CA LYS A 35 -14.09 -7.24 -1.47
C LYS A 35 -13.47 -5.86 -1.26
N PHE A 36 -12.55 -5.46 -2.12
CA PHE A 36 -11.89 -4.14 -2.08
C PHE A 36 -12.87 -2.99 -2.34
N CYS A 37 -13.94 -3.22 -3.11
CA CYS A 37 -14.98 -2.23 -3.39
C CYS A 37 -16.17 -2.26 -2.41
N SER A 38 -16.05 -2.96 -1.29
CA SER A 38 -17.11 -2.94 -0.27
C SER A 38 -17.38 -1.52 0.24
N LYS A 39 -18.62 -1.23 0.63
CA LYS A 39 -19.02 0.09 1.14
C LYS A 39 -18.13 0.54 2.31
N SER A 40 -17.76 -0.39 3.20
CA SER A 40 -16.87 -0.12 4.34
C SER A 40 -15.46 0.28 3.91
N ASN A 41 -14.89 -0.39 2.90
CA ASN A 41 -13.57 -0.05 2.39
C ASN A 41 -13.57 1.27 1.62
N ILE A 42 -14.61 1.57 0.83
CA ILE A 42 -14.75 2.88 0.16
C ILE A 42 -14.79 4.03 1.18
N VAL A 43 -15.45 3.84 2.33
CA VAL A 43 -15.41 4.83 3.42
C VAL A 43 -13.99 5.02 3.96
N LYS A 44 -13.21 3.95 4.12
CA LYS A 44 -11.79 4.05 4.52
C LYS A 44 -10.97 4.84 3.49
N TYR A 45 -11.16 4.60 2.19
CA TYR A 45 -10.44 5.34 1.13
C TYR A 45 -10.77 6.83 1.14
N LYS A 46 -12.07 7.16 1.20
CA LYS A 46 -12.54 8.55 1.28
C LYS A 46 -11.97 9.26 2.52
N LYS A 47 -11.96 8.59 3.66
CA LYS A 47 -11.35 9.11 4.89
C LYS A 47 -9.84 9.32 4.73
N ALA A 48 -9.13 8.36 4.14
CA ALA A 48 -7.70 8.49 3.92
C ALA A 48 -7.38 9.69 3.01
N LEU A 49 -8.10 9.83 1.90
CA LEU A 49 -7.94 10.95 0.96
C LEU A 49 -8.16 12.32 1.58
N THR A 50 -9.01 12.46 2.61
CA THR A 50 -9.29 13.76 3.25
C THR A 50 -8.46 14.02 4.52
N SER A 51 -7.84 12.99 5.11
CA SER A 51 -7.18 13.12 6.42
C SER A 51 -5.72 12.72 6.45
N GLN A 52 -5.21 12.03 5.42
CA GLN A 52 -3.84 11.57 5.36
C GLN A 52 -3.05 12.32 4.28
N LYS A 53 -1.79 12.60 4.57
CA LYS A 53 -0.81 13.01 3.56
C LYS A 53 -0.26 11.76 2.87
N PRO A 54 0.19 11.85 1.61
CA PRO A 54 0.95 10.77 0.98
C PRO A 54 2.07 10.28 1.90
N ASN A 55 2.24 8.96 1.96
CA ASN A 55 3.24 8.28 2.79
C ASN A 55 4.01 7.20 2.01
N PHE A 56 3.73 7.04 0.72
CA PHE A 56 4.30 6.02 -0.14
C PHE A 56 4.47 6.57 -1.56
N ASP A 57 5.60 6.26 -2.21
CA ASP A 57 5.85 6.54 -3.63
C ASP A 57 5.38 7.93 -4.10
N SER A 58 5.93 8.98 -3.50
CA SER A 58 5.62 10.40 -3.70
C SER A 58 4.18 10.82 -3.41
N ASN A 59 3.19 10.34 -4.18
CA ASN A 59 1.81 10.79 -4.10
C ASN A 59 0.81 9.70 -3.73
N TYR A 60 1.28 8.52 -3.33
CA TYR A 60 0.40 7.47 -2.86
C TYR A 60 0.23 7.52 -1.35
N ILE A 61 -0.98 7.20 -0.90
CA ILE A 61 -1.27 6.79 0.47
C ILE A 61 -1.33 5.28 0.46
N LEU A 62 -0.36 4.62 1.09
CA LEU A 62 -0.41 3.20 1.36
C LEU A 62 -1.28 2.95 2.59
N LEU A 63 -2.39 2.23 2.40
CA LEU A 63 -3.39 2.00 3.44
C LEU A 63 -3.61 0.50 3.65
N ASN A 64 -3.44 0.02 4.88
CA ASN A 64 -3.93 -1.31 5.27
C ASN A 64 -5.44 -1.22 5.53
N ILE A 65 -6.23 -1.98 4.78
CA ILE A 65 -7.68 -2.09 4.96
C ILE A 65 -8.11 -3.44 5.54
N GLY A 66 -7.17 -4.36 5.74
CA GLY A 66 -7.35 -5.63 6.43
C GLY A 66 -7.25 -5.48 7.94
N THR A 67 -6.72 -6.49 8.60
CA THR A 67 -6.43 -6.49 10.04
C THR A 67 -4.91 -6.43 10.29
N PRO A 68 -4.45 -6.25 11.53
CA PRO A 68 -3.02 -6.34 11.85
C PRO A 68 -2.40 -7.73 11.59
N LYS A 69 -3.22 -8.80 11.62
CA LYS A 69 -2.76 -10.17 11.36
C LYS A 69 -2.86 -10.58 9.88
N ASN A 70 -3.83 -9.99 9.18
CA ASN A 70 -4.22 -10.27 7.81
C ASN A 70 -4.18 -8.96 7.04
N ILE A 71 -3.00 -8.54 6.64
CA ILE A 71 -2.75 -7.22 6.07
C ILE A 71 -3.19 -7.23 4.61
N ARG A 72 -4.00 -6.23 4.24
CA ARG A 72 -4.47 -6.02 2.87
C ARG A 72 -4.16 -4.59 2.48
N TYR A 73 -3.14 -4.40 1.66
CA TYR A 73 -2.72 -3.06 1.24
C TYR A 73 -3.46 -2.59 0.00
N VAL A 74 -3.70 -1.28 -0.05
CA VAL A 74 -4.01 -0.54 -1.26
C VAL A 74 -3.08 0.66 -1.36
N ALA A 75 -2.69 1.03 -2.57
CA ALA A 75 -2.05 2.31 -2.87
C ALA A 75 -3.11 3.27 -3.40
N ILE A 76 -3.37 4.37 -2.69
CA ILE A 76 -4.36 5.38 -3.10
C ILE A 76 -3.61 6.57 -3.70
N ASP A 77 -3.82 6.84 -4.98
CA ASP A 77 -3.24 8.00 -5.65
C ASP A 77 -3.93 9.28 -5.15
N SER A 78 -3.23 10.07 -4.36
CA SER A 78 -3.76 11.29 -3.76
C SER A 78 -4.01 12.40 -4.77
N LYS A 79 -3.51 12.29 -6.02
CA LYS A 79 -3.69 13.30 -7.07
C LYS A 79 -4.97 13.09 -7.86
N ASN A 80 -5.39 11.84 -8.09
CA ASN A 80 -6.54 11.52 -8.93
C ASN A 80 -7.62 10.65 -8.26
N GLY A 81 -7.39 10.18 -7.04
CA GLY A 81 -8.36 9.44 -6.24
C GLY A 81 -8.57 7.99 -6.67
N LEU A 82 -7.69 7.44 -7.51
CA LEU A 82 -7.69 6.02 -7.86
C LEU A 82 -7.06 5.18 -6.75
N VAL A 83 -7.64 4.02 -6.50
CA VAL A 83 -7.16 3.05 -5.52
C VAL A 83 -6.66 1.80 -6.25
N TYR A 84 -5.43 1.39 -5.97
CA TYR A 84 -4.80 0.21 -6.55
C TYR A 84 -4.59 -0.85 -5.46
N PRO A 85 -5.43 -1.89 -5.42
CA PRO A 85 -5.26 -3.01 -4.50
C PRO A 85 -4.03 -3.85 -4.80
N LEU A 86 -3.40 -4.33 -3.73
CA LEU A 86 -2.45 -5.43 -3.81
C LEU A 86 -3.21 -6.76 -3.66
N SER A 87 -2.95 -7.72 -4.56
CA SER A 87 -3.57 -9.06 -4.51
C SER A 87 -3.13 -9.87 -3.29
N ASP A 88 -1.86 -9.73 -2.91
CA ASP A 88 -1.28 -10.51 -1.83
C ASP A 88 -1.84 -10.06 -0.47
N GLU A 89 -2.35 -11.03 0.28
CA GLU A 89 -2.47 -10.91 1.72
C GLU A 89 -1.10 -11.07 2.36
N ILE A 90 -0.72 -10.15 3.22
CA ILE A 90 0.53 -10.24 3.98
C ILE A 90 0.20 -10.68 5.40
N ILE A 91 0.84 -11.75 5.84
CA ILE A 91 0.69 -12.34 7.16
C ILE A 91 2.06 -12.45 7.83
N GLY A 92 2.07 -12.86 9.10
CA GLY A 92 3.30 -13.09 9.86
C GLY A 92 4.14 -14.25 9.35
N PHE A 93 5.11 -14.64 10.16
CA PHE A 93 5.99 -15.78 9.86
C PHE A 93 5.30 -17.10 10.21
N LYS A 94 5.59 -18.14 9.43
CA LYS A 94 5.10 -19.50 9.67
C LYS A 94 6.21 -20.43 10.16
N ASP A 95 5.82 -21.47 10.88
CA ASP A 95 6.69 -22.59 11.25
C ASP A 95 6.77 -23.63 10.12
N ASP A 96 7.60 -24.66 10.31
CA ASP A 96 7.80 -25.74 9.35
C ASP A 96 6.54 -26.57 9.06
N ASN A 97 5.52 -26.47 9.93
CA ASN A 97 4.23 -27.13 9.74
C ASN A 97 3.20 -26.21 9.05
N GLY A 98 3.61 -25.00 8.65
CA GLY A 98 2.78 -23.99 8.00
C GLY A 98 1.90 -23.17 8.97
N GLY A 99 2.06 -23.36 10.29
CA GLY A 99 1.34 -22.63 11.33
C GLY A 99 1.92 -21.25 11.59
N LEU A 100 1.08 -20.26 11.96
CA LEU A 100 1.57 -18.92 12.32
C LEU A 100 2.33 -18.94 13.64
N THR A 101 3.56 -18.43 13.63
CA THR A 101 4.43 -18.31 14.82
C THR A 101 3.99 -17.21 15.80
N GLY A 102 3.10 -16.31 15.37
CA GLY A 102 2.73 -15.10 16.11
C GLY A 102 3.66 -13.90 15.88
N LYS A 103 4.81 -14.09 15.22
CA LYS A 103 5.70 -12.99 14.83
C LYS A 103 5.07 -12.19 13.68
N PRO A 104 4.88 -10.87 13.81
CA PRO A 104 4.29 -10.05 12.75
C PRO A 104 5.25 -9.94 11.55
N PRO A 105 4.73 -9.63 10.34
CA PRO A 105 5.59 -9.33 9.21
C PRO A 105 6.39 -8.05 9.45
N VAL A 106 7.59 -7.98 8.88
CA VAL A 106 8.36 -6.74 8.78
C VAL A 106 7.88 -6.01 7.54
N ILE A 107 7.50 -4.73 7.68
CA ILE A 107 6.98 -3.91 6.60
C ILE A 107 7.87 -2.67 6.45
N ASN A 108 8.38 -2.42 5.26
CA ASN A 108 9.21 -1.26 4.96
C ASN A 108 8.70 -0.53 3.71
N TYR A 109 8.35 0.73 3.85
CA TYR A 109 7.97 1.65 2.78
C TYR A 109 8.22 3.08 3.26
N SER A 110 8.32 4.00 2.33
CA SER A 110 8.42 5.42 2.65
C SER A 110 7.89 6.28 1.51
N ILE A 111 7.75 7.58 1.79
CA ILE A 111 7.32 8.57 0.81
C ILE A 111 8.29 8.72 -0.37
N ASP A 112 9.58 8.47 -0.14
CA ASP A 112 10.63 8.62 -1.14
C ASP A 112 11.05 7.28 -1.78
N ASN A 113 10.31 6.21 -1.51
CA ASN A 113 10.58 4.88 -2.03
C ASN A 113 9.36 4.36 -2.81
N ALA A 114 9.60 3.94 -4.05
CA ALA A 114 8.58 3.36 -4.93
C ALA A 114 8.15 1.94 -4.50
N ASN A 115 8.91 1.31 -3.60
CA ASN A 115 8.70 -0.06 -3.19
C ASN A 115 8.14 -0.17 -1.76
N LEU A 116 7.11 -0.99 -1.62
CA LEU A 116 6.72 -1.62 -0.37
C LEU A 116 7.45 -2.96 -0.28
N CYS A 117 8.39 -3.12 0.64
CA CYS A 117 9.10 -4.38 0.85
C CYS A 117 8.68 -5.02 2.16
N ILE A 118 8.44 -6.33 2.13
CA ILE A 118 8.01 -7.09 3.31
C ILE A 118 8.97 -8.24 3.62
N LYS A 119 8.96 -8.68 4.87
CA LYS A 119 9.45 -10.01 5.28
C LYS A 119 8.36 -10.71 6.08
N GLY A 120 7.95 -11.90 5.66
CA GLY A 120 6.87 -12.67 6.26
C GLY A 120 6.28 -13.63 5.23
N SER A 121 5.08 -14.15 5.48
CA SER A 121 4.40 -14.99 4.49
C SER A 121 3.37 -14.17 3.71
N VAL A 122 3.18 -14.54 2.45
CA VAL A 122 2.23 -13.88 1.54
C VAL A 122 1.28 -14.92 0.97
N MET A 123 0.01 -14.57 0.87
CA MET A 123 -1.02 -15.45 0.34
C MET A 123 -1.73 -14.80 -0.84
N ALA A 124 -1.75 -15.52 -1.95
CA ALA A 124 -2.53 -15.19 -3.14
C ALA A 124 -2.91 -16.49 -3.85
N TYR A 125 -3.96 -16.46 -4.66
CA TYR A 125 -4.40 -17.66 -5.38
C TYR A 125 -3.26 -18.27 -6.21
N ARG A 126 -2.91 -19.53 -5.90
CA ARG A 126 -1.79 -20.32 -6.47
C ARG A 126 -0.39 -19.68 -6.34
N ASN A 127 -0.25 -18.59 -5.59
CA ASN A 127 0.96 -17.80 -5.50
C ASN A 127 1.27 -17.42 -4.04
N SER A 128 1.10 -18.38 -3.13
CA SER A 128 1.44 -18.23 -1.73
C SER A 128 2.88 -18.65 -1.46
N TYR A 129 3.58 -17.89 -0.63
CA TYR A 129 4.98 -18.12 -0.27
C TYR A 129 5.15 -17.87 1.22
N ASP A 130 5.85 -18.78 1.89
CA ASP A 130 6.04 -18.72 3.33
C ASP A 130 7.44 -18.20 3.66
N ASN A 131 7.53 -17.29 4.63
CA ASN A 131 8.80 -16.72 5.13
C ASN A 131 9.69 -16.15 4.01
N VAL A 132 9.14 -15.26 3.20
CA VAL A 132 9.82 -14.63 2.07
C VAL A 132 10.12 -13.16 2.30
N LYS A 133 11.10 -12.66 1.56
CA LYS A 133 11.30 -11.26 1.26
C LYS A 133 10.76 -10.99 -0.15
N VAL A 134 9.90 -10.00 -0.28
CA VAL A 134 9.34 -9.59 -1.57
C VAL A 134 8.99 -8.09 -1.51
N CYS A 135 9.16 -7.41 -2.63
CA CYS A 135 8.80 -6.01 -2.80
C CYS A 135 7.68 -5.84 -3.81
N TYR A 136 6.91 -4.76 -3.66
CA TYR A 136 5.76 -4.41 -4.47
C TYR A 136 5.84 -2.95 -4.89
N SER A 137 5.34 -2.62 -6.06
CA SER A 137 5.27 -1.23 -6.55
C SER A 137 4.08 -1.02 -7.46
N VAL A 138 3.62 0.23 -7.58
CA VAL A 138 2.60 0.60 -8.56
C VAL A 138 3.28 0.74 -9.92
N GLN A 139 3.01 -0.18 -10.82
CA GLN A 139 3.67 -0.28 -12.12
C GLN A 139 2.69 0.02 -13.25
N ASN A 140 3.21 0.41 -14.42
CA ASN A 140 2.38 0.58 -15.61
C ASN A 140 1.95 -0.79 -16.15
N ASN A 141 0.67 -0.91 -16.52
CA ASN A 141 0.12 -2.08 -17.20
C ASN A 141 -0.90 -1.62 -18.24
N GLU A 142 -0.53 -1.65 -19.53
CA GLU A 142 -1.40 -1.18 -20.63
C GLU A 142 -2.68 -2.02 -20.79
N HIS A 143 -2.75 -3.22 -20.22
CA HIS A 143 -3.94 -4.06 -20.24
C HIS A 143 -4.91 -3.74 -19.10
N SER A 144 -4.47 -3.04 -18.05
CA SER A 144 -5.34 -2.63 -16.96
C SER A 144 -6.19 -1.42 -17.34
N LYS A 145 -7.43 -1.36 -16.84
CA LYS A 145 -8.38 -0.27 -17.13
C LYS A 145 -7.81 1.12 -16.85
N TYR A 146 -6.92 1.25 -15.87
CA TYR A 146 -6.32 2.51 -15.44
C TYR A 146 -4.83 2.61 -15.77
N LYS A 147 -4.32 1.73 -16.64
CA LYS A 147 -2.92 1.68 -17.09
C LYS A 147 -1.88 1.45 -16.01
N LYS A 148 -2.31 1.11 -14.79
CA LYS A 148 -1.46 0.88 -13.62
C LYS A 148 -2.05 -0.22 -12.75
N GLU A 149 -1.18 -0.94 -12.05
CA GLU A 149 -1.52 -1.98 -11.07
C GLU A 149 -0.50 -2.00 -9.93
N PHE A 150 -0.91 -2.48 -8.76
CA PHE A 150 -0.02 -2.65 -7.61
C PHE A 150 0.36 -4.13 -7.48
N ILE A 151 1.58 -4.46 -7.89
CA ILE A 151 2.03 -5.84 -8.08
C ILE A 151 3.45 -6.04 -7.53
N ARG A 152 3.89 -7.29 -7.48
CA ARG A 152 5.28 -7.64 -7.10
C ARG A 152 6.27 -6.98 -8.05
N ALA A 153 7.31 -6.39 -7.48
CA ALA A 153 8.44 -5.80 -8.20
C ALA A 153 9.58 -6.81 -8.40
N ASP A 154 9.62 -7.86 -7.60
CA ASP A 154 10.61 -8.94 -7.63
C ASP A 154 9.96 -10.31 -7.36
N PHE A 155 10.77 -11.36 -7.49
CA PHE A 155 10.36 -12.71 -7.10
C PHE A 155 10.50 -12.88 -5.59
N PRO A 156 9.57 -13.57 -4.92
CA PRO A 156 9.73 -13.91 -3.51
C PRO A 156 11.03 -14.69 -3.26
N GLU A 157 11.88 -14.14 -2.39
CA GLU A 157 13.13 -14.76 -1.95
C GLU A 157 12.88 -15.44 -0.60
N ASN A 158 13.15 -16.74 -0.50
CA ASN A 158 13.08 -17.44 0.78
C ASN A 158 14.06 -16.81 1.77
N ILE A 159 13.59 -16.58 2.99
CA ILE A 159 14.42 -16.18 4.11
C ILE A 159 14.68 -17.49 4.87
N GLU A 160 15.86 -18.08 4.64
CA GLU A 160 16.35 -19.14 5.52
C GLU A 160 16.57 -18.54 6.92
N ASP A 161 16.18 -19.29 7.95
CA ASP A 161 16.46 -18.96 9.35
C ASP A 161 17.97 -19.04 9.66
#